data_AF-B7Q3F2-F1
#
_entry.id   AF-B7Q3F2-F1
#
_cell.length_a   1.000
_cell.length_b   1.000
_cell.length_c   1.000
_cell.angle_alpha   90.00
_cell.angle_beta   90.00
_cell.angle_gamma   90.00
#
_symmetry.space_group_name_H-M   'P 1'
#
loop_
_entity.id
_entity.type
_entity.pdbx_description
1 polymer ?
#
loop_
_entity_poly.entity_id
_entity_poly.type
_entity_poly.pdbx_seq_one_letter_code
_entity_poly.pdbx_strand_id
1 'polypeptide(L)'
;MQDCGNFPIFQAPCNWKAKEELVLLEAIEQEDVSQCLPSRSVEEVQEHYNTLYIMGNIGKATWSVEPSFLVKDHTSPDSGPLSPSAKSNVSAGDLTAAEQQELGYMPCRDDYEREFDNEAESLISQLSVGPEEDELEVALKLAQVDMYSRRLRERLRRKALARDYRLLEQFCGQGRAKGAATPGTTPSRKRPCPDEDREQQDKMRVFCQFQSSTDHEQLFENLEREKELKARIKDLMRYRRNGITKLDGGDVGEGFKEATDISTMLSYELLSEKERKLCQSMGISPTYYITFKTVVLKDQAQRRRQGSPSPKFRSPSGLDKSNSRRILSHFANSGWISAN
;
A
#
# COMPACT_ATOMS: atom_id res chain seq x y z
N MET A 1 47.63 72.13 -2.01
CA MET A 1 48.19 70.84 -1.59
C MET A 1 47.03 69.88 -1.50
N GLN A 2 47.01 68.84 -2.33
CA GLN A 2 45.98 67.79 -2.28
C GLN A 2 46.47 66.77 -1.24
N ASP A 3 45.69 66.58 -0.19
CA ASP A 3 46.06 65.71 0.93
C ASP A 3 46.06 64.24 0.47
N CYS A 4 47.18 63.53 0.63
CA CYS A 4 47.40 62.20 0.05
C CYS A 4 46.72 61.05 0.85
N GLY A 5 45.72 61.35 1.68
CA GLY A 5 44.94 60.35 2.42
C GLY A 5 45.74 59.50 3.40
N ASN A 6 46.89 59.99 3.88
CA ASN A 6 47.82 59.24 4.74
C ASN A 6 47.59 59.47 6.24
N PHE A 7 46.36 59.80 6.62
CA PHE A 7 45.90 60.02 7.99
C PHE A 7 44.83 58.96 8.37
N PRO A 8 44.69 58.61 9.66
CA PRO A 8 43.65 57.69 10.10
C PRO A 8 42.26 58.37 10.13
N ILE A 9 41.23 57.64 9.70
CA ILE A 9 39.82 58.09 9.80
C ILE A 9 39.23 57.72 11.16
N PHE A 10 39.59 56.55 11.67
CA PHE A 10 39.07 56.01 12.93
C PHE A 10 40.03 56.30 14.10
N GLN A 11 39.48 56.42 15.30
CA GLN A 11 40.27 56.67 16.52
C GLN A 11 41.16 55.47 16.87
N ALA A 12 42.25 55.74 17.58
CA ALA A 12 43.16 54.70 18.08
C ALA A 12 42.39 53.62 18.86
N PRO A 13 42.74 52.33 18.72
CA PRO A 13 43.99 51.79 18.17
C PRO A 13 44.01 51.55 16.65
N CYS A 14 43.05 52.08 15.89
CA CYS A 14 42.98 51.88 14.44
C CYS A 14 44.17 52.55 13.72
N ASN A 15 45.03 51.74 13.09
CA ASN A 15 46.17 52.20 12.30
C ASN A 15 45.87 52.28 10.79
N TRP A 16 44.60 52.16 10.41
CA TRP A 16 44.16 52.20 9.02
C TRP A 16 44.11 53.63 8.50
N LYS A 17 44.62 53.82 7.29
CA LYS A 17 44.68 55.12 6.64
C LYS A 17 43.46 55.36 5.78
N ALA A 18 43.08 56.63 5.59
CA ALA A 18 41.94 57.01 4.74
C ALA A 18 42.00 56.41 3.33
N LYS A 19 43.20 56.31 2.74
CA LYS A 19 43.38 55.64 1.45
C LYS A 19 43.15 54.13 1.49
N GLU A 20 43.47 53.46 2.59
CA GLU A 20 43.26 52.01 2.75
C GLU A 20 41.76 51.73 2.94
N GLU A 21 41.06 52.59 3.67
CA GLU A 21 39.60 52.53 3.83
C GLU A 21 38.86 52.68 2.50
N LEU A 22 39.27 53.66 1.67
CA LEU A 22 38.65 53.87 0.36
C LEU A 22 38.84 52.66 -0.56
N VAL A 23 40.05 52.09 -0.61
CA VAL A 23 40.34 50.90 -1.42
C VAL A 23 39.56 49.67 -0.92
N LEU A 24 39.42 49.51 0.41
CA LEU A 24 38.61 48.44 0.98
C LEU A 24 37.14 48.57 0.55
N LEU A 25 36.55 49.75 0.68
CA LEU A 25 35.14 49.97 0.34
C LEU A 25 34.88 49.81 -1.17
N GLU A 26 35.78 50.29 -2.03
CA GLU A 26 35.69 50.10 -3.48
C GLU A 26 35.84 48.62 -3.87
N ALA A 27 36.74 47.88 -3.22
CA ALA A 27 36.90 46.45 -3.48
C ALA A 27 35.69 45.61 -3.02
N ILE A 28 34.99 46.04 -1.96
CA ILE A 28 33.75 45.39 -1.51
C ILE A 28 32.63 45.61 -2.53
N GLU A 29 32.55 46.80 -3.14
CA GLU A 29 31.59 47.07 -4.22
C GLU A 29 31.85 46.21 -5.46
N GLN A 30 33.11 45.85 -5.72
CA GLN A 30 33.54 45.04 -6.87
C GLN A 30 33.73 43.54 -6.57
N GLU A 31 33.36 43.07 -5.37
CA GLU A 31 33.50 41.67 -4.90
C GLU A 31 34.95 41.11 -4.85
N ASP A 32 35.99 41.95 -4.93
CA ASP A 32 37.41 41.57 -5.05
C ASP A 32 38.25 41.90 -3.80
N VAL A 33 37.71 41.62 -2.60
CA VAL A 33 38.32 42.02 -1.31
C VAL A 33 39.65 41.30 -1.02
N SER A 34 39.84 40.07 -1.52
CA SER A 34 41.00 39.23 -1.16
C SER A 34 42.36 39.78 -1.63
N GLN A 35 42.37 40.71 -2.59
CA GLN A 35 43.59 41.27 -3.20
C GLN A 35 43.68 42.80 -3.08
N CYS A 36 42.72 43.44 -2.40
CA CYS A 36 42.58 44.90 -2.42
C CYS A 36 43.71 45.65 -1.71
N LEU A 37 44.29 45.06 -0.66
CA LEU A 37 45.29 45.71 0.19
C LEU A 37 46.56 44.86 0.31
N PRO A 38 47.63 45.18 -0.43
CA PRO A 38 48.89 44.41 -0.36
C PRO A 38 49.64 44.57 0.97
N SER A 39 49.26 45.56 1.79
CA SER A 39 49.85 45.82 3.11
C SER A 39 49.14 45.14 4.28
N ARG A 40 48.04 44.40 4.04
CA ARG A 40 47.18 43.80 5.08
C ARG A 40 46.89 42.34 4.77
N SER A 41 46.68 41.54 5.82
CA SER A 41 46.22 40.14 5.63
C SER A 41 44.71 40.09 5.36
N VAL A 42 44.23 38.99 4.77
CA VAL A 42 42.79 38.79 4.53
C VAL A 42 42.02 38.77 5.84
N GLU A 43 42.58 38.15 6.88
CA GLU A 43 42.01 38.09 8.22
C GLU A 43 41.93 39.49 8.85
N GLU A 44 42.98 40.32 8.71
CA GLU A 44 42.98 41.70 9.21
C GLU A 44 41.92 42.55 8.51
N VAL A 45 41.78 42.40 7.20
CA VAL A 45 40.76 43.11 6.40
C VAL A 45 39.35 42.68 6.83
N GLN A 46 39.13 41.38 6.99
CA GLN A 46 37.84 40.83 7.44
C GLN A 46 37.49 41.30 8.85
N GLU A 47 38.43 41.21 9.80
CA GLU A 47 38.23 41.61 11.18
C GLU A 47 37.94 43.12 11.28
N HIS A 48 38.69 43.93 10.56
CA HIS A 48 38.50 45.38 10.51
C HIS A 48 37.13 45.77 9.94
N TYR A 49 36.76 45.17 8.79
CA TYR A 49 35.45 45.43 8.17
C TYR A 49 34.30 45.04 9.09
N ASN A 50 34.36 43.84 9.67
CA ASN A 50 33.35 43.36 10.60
C ASN A 50 33.26 44.23 11.85
N THR A 51 34.39 44.66 12.41
CA THR A 51 34.42 45.41 13.67
C THR A 51 33.89 46.84 13.50
N LEU A 52 34.19 47.51 12.39
CA LEU A 52 33.84 48.93 12.20
C LEU A 52 32.56 49.14 11.39
N TYR A 53 32.39 48.40 10.29
CA TYR A 53 31.29 48.61 9.35
C TYR A 53 30.09 47.70 9.59
N ILE A 54 30.27 46.51 10.19
CA ILE A 54 29.16 45.60 10.51
C ILE A 54 28.71 45.73 11.97
N MET A 55 29.62 45.50 12.92
CA MET A 55 29.34 45.50 14.36
C MET A 55 29.55 46.87 15.01
N GLY A 56 30.26 47.77 14.32
CA GLY A 56 30.62 49.10 14.80
C GLY A 56 29.47 50.10 14.71
N ASN A 57 29.77 51.36 15.04
CA ASN A 57 28.76 52.42 15.04
C ASN A 57 28.17 52.69 13.65
N ILE A 58 28.98 52.51 12.59
CA ILE A 58 28.51 52.63 11.20
C ILE A 58 27.45 51.55 10.96
N GLY A 59 27.81 50.29 11.20
CA GLY A 59 26.89 49.17 10.99
C GLY A 59 25.61 49.28 11.80
N LYS A 60 25.69 49.65 13.08
CA LYS A 60 24.51 49.89 13.91
C LYS A 60 23.60 51.00 13.40
N ALA A 61 24.16 51.99 12.72
CA ALA A 61 23.38 53.11 12.15
C ALA A 61 22.86 52.82 10.74
N THR A 62 23.57 51.99 9.95
CA THR A 62 23.22 51.68 8.56
C THR A 62 22.40 50.41 8.42
N TRP A 63 22.68 49.36 9.20
CA TRP A 63 21.83 48.18 9.33
C TRP A 63 20.69 48.46 10.33
N SER A 64 19.55 48.92 9.82
CA SER A 64 18.30 49.05 10.61
C SER A 64 17.52 47.73 10.74
N VAL A 65 18.18 46.59 10.53
CA VAL A 65 17.55 45.27 10.60
C VAL A 65 18.20 44.56 11.76
N GLU A 66 17.52 44.51 12.92
CA GLU A 66 17.76 43.36 13.80
C GLU A 66 17.66 42.12 12.90
N PRO A 67 18.63 41.18 12.93
CA PRO A 67 18.57 39.99 12.11
C PRO A 67 17.32 39.19 12.53
N SER A 68 16.19 39.51 11.91
CA SER A 68 14.88 38.93 12.21
C SER A 68 14.81 37.47 11.78
N PHE A 69 15.80 37.03 11.00
CA PHE A 69 15.99 35.67 10.59
C PHE A 69 17.15 35.10 11.39
N LEU A 70 16.84 34.48 12.54
CA LEU A 70 17.73 33.45 13.08
C LEU A 70 17.89 32.40 11.97
N VAL A 71 19.00 32.47 11.24
CA VAL A 71 19.37 31.43 10.28
C VAL A 71 19.58 30.17 11.10
N LYS A 72 18.53 29.36 11.16
CA LYS A 72 18.57 28.07 11.84
C LYS A 72 19.37 27.15 10.93
N ASP A 73 20.56 26.79 11.38
CA ASP A 73 21.32 25.74 10.73
C ASP A 73 20.52 24.44 10.78
N HIS A 74 20.16 23.95 9.59
CA HIS A 74 19.43 22.70 9.40
C HIS A 74 20.37 21.53 9.09
N THR A 75 21.68 21.75 9.07
CA THR A 75 22.66 20.66 8.96
C THR A 75 22.65 19.85 10.26
N SER A 76 22.39 18.56 10.14
CA SER A 76 22.50 17.62 11.24
C SER A 76 23.97 17.28 11.48
N PRO A 77 24.41 17.04 12.74
CA PRO A 77 25.73 16.47 12.99
C PRO A 77 25.90 15.15 12.22
N ASP A 78 27.14 14.86 11.82
CA ASP A 78 27.56 13.79 10.89
C ASP A 78 27.04 12.37 11.22
N SER A 79 26.51 12.17 12.43
CA SER A 79 25.97 10.91 12.94
C SER A 79 24.44 10.88 13.10
N GLY A 80 23.75 11.96 12.71
CA GLY A 80 22.30 12.08 12.74
C GLY A 80 21.62 11.53 11.48
N PRO A 81 20.28 11.34 11.49
CA PRO A 81 19.54 11.10 10.26
C PRO A 81 19.81 12.23 9.26
N LEU A 82 19.99 11.87 7.98
CA LEU A 82 20.40 12.75 6.87
C LEU A 82 19.55 14.02 6.71
N SER A 83 18.39 14.07 7.36
CA SER A 83 17.64 15.27 7.71
C SER A 83 16.72 14.98 8.90
N PRO A 84 16.41 15.94 9.79
CA PRO A 84 15.32 15.81 10.76
C PRO A 84 13.95 15.49 10.10
N SER A 85 13.82 15.81 8.81
CA SER A 85 12.64 15.56 7.98
C SER A 85 12.64 14.19 7.28
N ALA A 86 13.79 13.50 7.23
CA ALA A 86 13.92 12.18 6.63
C ALA A 86 13.34 11.12 7.58
N LYS A 87 12.07 10.79 7.39
CA LYS A 87 11.33 9.86 8.26
C LYS A 87 11.63 8.37 8.04
N SER A 88 12.55 8.00 7.15
CA SER A 88 12.74 6.59 6.79
C SER A 88 14.20 6.15 6.69
N ASN A 89 14.52 5.16 7.51
CA ASN A 89 15.50 4.13 7.17
C ASN A 89 14.90 3.25 6.06
N VAL A 90 14.96 3.68 4.80
CA VAL A 90 15.00 2.66 3.75
C VAL A 90 16.34 1.96 3.95
N SER A 91 16.33 0.65 4.15
CA SER A 91 17.55 -0.16 4.12
C SER A 91 18.25 0.13 2.79
N ALA A 92 19.22 1.05 2.80
CA ALA A 92 20.03 1.38 1.63
C ALA A 92 20.79 0.14 1.11
N GLY A 93 20.82 -0.95 1.90
CA GLY A 93 21.48 -2.21 1.58
C GLY A 93 20.74 -3.13 0.60
N ASP A 94 19.47 -2.88 0.28
CA ASP A 94 18.70 -3.85 -0.50
C ASP A 94 18.66 -3.58 -2.01
N LEU A 95 19.10 -2.42 -2.52
CA LEU A 95 19.07 -2.10 -3.95
C LEU A 95 20.46 -2.19 -4.59
N THR A 96 20.57 -2.94 -5.69
CA THR A 96 21.77 -2.97 -6.52
C THR A 96 21.97 -1.63 -7.22
N ALA A 97 23.22 -1.30 -7.58
CA ALA A 97 23.53 -0.08 -8.33
C ALA A 97 22.76 0.02 -9.67
N ALA A 98 22.50 -1.11 -10.32
CA ALA A 98 21.70 -1.16 -11.54
C ALA A 98 20.23 -0.79 -11.31
N GLU A 99 19.61 -1.31 -10.24
CA GLU A 99 18.22 -0.97 -9.87
C GLU A 99 18.10 0.51 -9.46
N GLN A 100 19.10 1.04 -8.77
CA GLN A 100 19.16 2.47 -8.42
C GLN A 100 19.18 3.35 -9.68
N GLN A 101 20.02 3.00 -10.66
CA GLN A 101 20.12 3.74 -11.93
C GLN A 101 18.83 3.62 -12.77
N GLU A 102 18.21 2.44 -12.84
CA GLU A 102 16.98 2.24 -13.60
C GLU A 102 15.81 3.07 -13.04
N LEU A 103 15.74 3.18 -11.71
CA LEU A 103 14.70 3.96 -11.04
C LEU A 103 15.06 5.44 -10.87
N GLY A 104 16.32 5.82 -11.10
CA GLY A 104 16.87 7.11 -10.70
C GLY A 104 16.69 7.36 -9.20
N TYR A 105 16.64 6.31 -8.38
CA TYR A 105 16.39 6.43 -6.94
C TYR A 105 17.70 6.53 -6.18
N MET A 106 17.79 7.51 -5.29
CA MET A 106 18.96 7.84 -4.48
C MET A 106 18.70 7.42 -3.02
N PRO A 107 19.16 6.23 -2.57
CA PRO A 107 18.78 5.68 -1.27
C PRO A 107 19.20 6.56 -0.07
N CYS A 108 20.37 7.19 -0.15
CA CYS A 108 20.86 8.09 0.90
C CYS A 108 20.07 9.41 0.98
N ARG A 109 19.23 9.73 -0.02
CA ARG A 109 18.39 10.93 -0.01
C ARG A 109 16.91 10.60 0.15
N ASP A 110 16.54 9.33 0.01
CA ASP A 110 15.15 8.88 -0.11
C ASP A 110 14.41 9.69 -1.19
N ASP A 111 15.10 9.88 -2.33
CA ASP A 111 14.68 10.80 -3.38
C ASP A 111 14.95 10.24 -4.78
N TYR A 112 14.35 10.87 -5.80
CA TYR A 112 14.50 10.48 -7.20
C TYR A 112 15.19 11.58 -7.98
N GLU A 113 16.03 11.22 -8.96
CA GLU A 113 16.66 12.15 -9.90
C GLU A 113 15.61 12.95 -10.68
N ARG A 114 14.47 12.33 -10.98
CA ARG A 114 13.33 12.98 -11.61
C ARG A 114 12.09 12.81 -10.75
N GLU A 115 11.59 13.93 -10.24
CA GLU A 115 10.42 13.92 -9.37
C GLU A 115 9.10 13.93 -10.13
N PHE A 116 8.01 13.62 -9.43
CA PHE A 116 6.67 13.87 -9.93
C PHE A 116 6.45 15.38 -10.11
N ASP A 117 6.01 15.78 -11.30
CA ASP A 117 5.84 17.19 -11.69
C ASP A 117 7.11 18.01 -11.49
N ASN A 118 8.20 17.61 -12.16
CA ASN A 118 9.53 18.24 -12.07
C ASN A 118 9.58 19.71 -12.53
N GLU A 119 8.52 20.20 -13.18
CA GLU A 119 8.41 21.58 -13.66
C GLU A 119 7.67 22.49 -12.65
N ALA A 120 7.30 21.99 -11.47
CA ALA A 120 6.55 22.77 -10.49
C ALA A 120 7.28 24.06 -10.08
N GLU A 121 8.60 24.01 -9.98
CA GLU A 121 9.49 25.12 -9.64
C GLU A 121 9.46 26.24 -10.70
N SER A 122 9.13 25.92 -11.96
CA SER A 122 8.97 26.92 -13.02
C SER A 122 7.93 27.98 -12.66
N LEU A 123 6.89 27.59 -11.91
CA LEU A 123 5.76 28.43 -11.48
C LEU A 123 6.19 29.59 -10.56
N ILE A 124 7.30 29.42 -9.84
CA ILE A 124 7.86 30.43 -8.93
C ILE A 124 9.24 30.95 -9.37
N SER A 125 9.78 30.43 -10.48
CA SER A 125 11.15 30.71 -10.93
C SER A 125 11.40 32.19 -11.29
N GLN A 126 10.36 32.90 -11.71
CA GLN A 126 10.43 34.31 -12.13
C GLN A 126 9.81 35.25 -11.09
N LEU A 127 9.49 34.74 -9.90
CA LEU A 127 8.77 35.47 -8.88
C LEU A 127 9.77 36.36 -8.11
N SER A 128 9.64 37.68 -8.26
CA SER A 128 10.44 38.68 -7.54
C SER A 128 9.60 39.36 -6.47
N VAL A 129 10.24 39.81 -5.38
CA VAL A 129 9.60 40.60 -4.33
C VAL A 129 10.25 41.98 -4.27
N GLY A 130 9.45 43.02 -4.46
CA GLY A 130 9.81 44.43 -4.43
C GLY A 130 9.21 45.15 -3.22
N PRO A 131 9.78 46.30 -2.82
CA PRO A 131 9.36 47.04 -1.62
C PRO A 131 8.08 47.87 -1.79
N GLU A 132 7.63 48.13 -3.02
CA GLU A 132 6.42 48.93 -3.32
C GLU A 132 5.44 48.18 -4.24
N GLU A 133 5.17 46.91 -3.92
CA GLU A 133 4.15 46.14 -4.62
C GLU A 133 2.75 46.54 -4.18
N ASP A 134 1.83 46.63 -5.14
CA ASP A 134 0.42 46.85 -4.82
C ASP A 134 -0.24 45.56 -4.31
N GLU A 135 -1.40 45.71 -3.66
CA GLU A 135 -2.11 44.58 -3.04
C GLU A 135 -2.49 43.50 -4.07
N LEU A 136 -2.75 43.90 -5.33
CA LEU A 136 -3.10 42.98 -6.41
C LEU A 136 -1.90 42.14 -6.85
N GLU A 137 -0.73 42.75 -7.00
CA GLU A 137 0.52 42.08 -7.33
C GLU A 137 0.91 41.07 -6.25
N VAL A 138 0.85 41.49 -4.98
CA VAL A 138 1.09 40.60 -3.83
C VAL A 138 0.10 39.43 -3.85
N ALA A 139 -1.20 39.69 -4.06
CA ALA A 139 -2.22 38.64 -4.12
C ALA A 139 -1.97 37.64 -5.27
N LEU A 140 -1.55 38.13 -6.44
CA LEU A 140 -1.22 37.29 -7.59
C LEU A 140 -0.02 36.37 -7.30
N LYS A 141 1.03 36.93 -6.69
CA LYS A 141 2.23 36.17 -6.27
C LYS A 141 1.89 35.13 -5.22
N LEU A 142 1.09 35.48 -4.21
CA LEU A 142 0.61 34.53 -3.21
C LEU A 142 -0.20 33.39 -3.85
N ALA A 143 -1.02 33.68 -4.86
CA ALA A 143 -1.74 32.66 -5.61
C ALA A 143 -0.79 31.72 -6.38
N GLN A 144 0.27 32.25 -7.01
CA GLN A 144 1.30 31.42 -7.65
C GLN A 144 2.02 30.52 -6.64
N VAL A 145 2.37 31.06 -5.46
CA VAL A 145 2.99 30.30 -4.37
C VAL A 145 2.06 29.21 -3.83
N ASP A 146 0.76 29.48 -3.70
CA ASP A 146 -0.22 28.46 -3.31
C ASP A 146 -0.38 27.36 -4.37
N MET A 147 -0.39 27.72 -5.65
CA MET A 147 -0.37 26.76 -6.76
C MET A 147 0.85 25.85 -6.71
N TYR A 148 2.05 26.41 -6.49
CA TYR A 148 3.28 25.65 -6.27
C TYR A 148 3.17 24.74 -5.03
N SER A 149 2.69 25.26 -3.91
CA SER A 149 2.53 24.51 -2.66
C SER A 149 1.58 23.32 -2.81
N ARG A 150 0.53 23.44 -3.64
CA ARG A 150 -0.37 22.31 -3.98
C ARG A 150 0.36 21.23 -4.77
N ARG A 151 1.18 21.61 -5.75
CA ARG A 151 1.99 20.66 -6.53
C ARG A 151 2.99 19.91 -5.65
N LEU A 152 3.67 20.63 -4.75
CA LEU A 152 4.64 20.01 -3.82
C LEU A 152 3.96 19.04 -2.84
N ARG A 153 2.77 19.38 -2.32
CA ARG A 153 1.97 18.45 -1.49
C ARG A 153 1.63 17.15 -2.22
N GLU A 154 1.27 17.24 -3.48
CA GLU A 154 0.88 16.10 -4.30
C GLU A 154 2.10 15.24 -4.72
N ARG A 155 3.27 15.87 -4.91
CA ARG A 155 4.57 15.19 -5.04
C ARG A 155 4.92 14.41 -3.76
N LEU A 156 4.84 15.05 -2.59
CA LEU A 156 5.08 14.42 -1.30
C LEU A 156 4.10 13.28 -1.01
N ARG A 157 2.82 13.46 -1.33
CA ARG A 157 1.79 12.42 -1.20
C ARG A 157 2.14 11.17 -2.00
N ARG A 158 2.64 11.31 -3.24
CA ARG A 158 3.07 10.16 -4.04
C ARG A 158 4.27 9.44 -3.46
N LYS A 159 5.27 10.17 -2.95
CA LYS A 159 6.42 9.57 -2.25
C LYS A 159 5.97 8.79 -1.01
N ALA A 160 5.08 9.37 -0.22
CA ALA A 160 4.50 8.70 0.95
C ALA A 160 3.74 7.43 0.53
N LEU A 161 2.91 7.50 -0.51
CA LEU A 161 2.19 6.34 -1.03
C LEU A 161 3.14 5.22 -1.49
N ALA A 162 4.18 5.56 -2.24
CA ALA A 162 5.16 4.58 -2.72
C ALA A 162 5.87 3.87 -1.56
N ARG A 163 6.13 4.60 -0.47
CA ARG A 163 6.73 4.08 0.76
C ARG A 163 5.77 3.20 1.55
N ASP A 164 4.56 3.68 1.82
CA ASP A 164 3.56 2.98 2.64
C ASP A 164 3.24 1.61 2.02
N TYR A 165 3.12 1.55 0.70
CA TYR A 165 2.86 0.32 -0.05
C TYR A 165 4.12 -0.46 -0.42
N ARG A 166 5.31 -0.02 0.00
CA ARG A 166 6.60 -0.66 -0.29
C ARG A 166 6.79 -0.99 -1.78
N LEU A 167 6.35 -0.10 -2.67
CA LEU A 167 6.32 -0.36 -4.10
C LEU A 167 7.73 -0.61 -4.67
N LEU A 168 8.74 0.02 -4.07
CA LEU A 168 10.14 -0.16 -4.40
C LEU A 168 10.63 -1.60 -4.15
N GLU A 169 10.32 -2.15 -2.98
CA GLU A 169 10.64 -3.55 -2.63
C GLU A 169 9.91 -4.54 -3.54
N GLN A 170 8.64 -4.27 -3.85
CA GLN A 170 7.84 -5.12 -4.73
C GLN A 170 8.39 -5.13 -6.15
N PHE A 171 8.80 -3.96 -6.67
CA PHE A 171 9.36 -3.83 -8.01
C PHE A 171 10.69 -4.59 -8.14
N CYS A 172 11.64 -4.35 -7.23
CA CYS A 172 12.95 -4.99 -7.26
C CYS A 172 12.89 -6.49 -6.89
N GLY A 173 12.04 -6.85 -5.93
CA GLY A 173 11.83 -8.25 -5.51
C GLY A 173 11.25 -9.14 -6.62
N GLN A 174 10.40 -8.60 -7.50
CA GLN A 174 9.88 -9.32 -8.67
C GLN A 174 10.97 -9.69 -9.68
N GLY A 175 12.01 -8.87 -9.82
CA GLY A 175 13.18 -9.17 -10.66
C GLY A 175 14.05 -10.29 -10.08
N ARG A 176 14.26 -10.31 -8.76
CA ARG A 176 15.10 -11.30 -8.07
C ARG A 176 14.48 -12.69 -7.99
N ALA A 177 13.15 -12.77 -7.83
CA ALA A 177 12.42 -14.04 -7.79
C ALA A 177 12.50 -14.86 -9.09
N LYS A 178 12.85 -14.23 -10.22
CA LYS A 178 13.05 -14.93 -11.51
C LYS A 178 14.50 -15.37 -11.76
N GLY A 179 15.47 -14.88 -11.00
CA GLY A 179 16.90 -15.10 -11.27
C GLY A 179 17.70 -15.83 -10.19
N ALA A 180 17.23 -15.88 -8.94
CA ALA A 180 18.00 -16.44 -7.82
C ALA A 180 17.32 -17.69 -7.23
N ALA A 181 17.58 -18.85 -7.83
CA ALA A 181 17.48 -20.13 -7.13
C ALA A 181 18.77 -20.34 -6.32
N THR A 182 18.85 -19.74 -5.14
CA THR A 182 19.95 -20.01 -4.19
C THR A 182 19.68 -21.34 -3.48
N PRO A 183 20.59 -22.34 -3.51
CA PRO A 183 20.40 -23.60 -2.81
C PRO A 183 20.69 -23.39 -1.31
N GLY A 184 19.69 -23.48 -0.45
CA GLY A 184 19.91 -23.63 1.00
C GLY A 184 18.96 -22.89 1.94
N THR A 185 18.13 -21.97 1.47
CA THR A 185 17.06 -21.39 2.31
C THR A 185 15.74 -21.81 1.71
N THR A 186 14.95 -22.61 2.42
CA THR A 186 13.56 -22.93 2.06
C THR A 186 12.83 -21.60 1.87
N PRO A 187 12.50 -21.19 0.63
CA PRO A 187 11.62 -20.06 0.47
C PRO A 187 10.28 -20.56 1.00
N SER A 188 9.70 -19.88 2.00
CA SER A 188 8.28 -20.00 2.21
C SER A 188 7.65 -19.54 0.90
N ARG A 189 7.35 -20.49 0.01
CA ARG A 189 6.54 -20.26 -1.18
C ARG A 189 5.22 -19.75 -0.61
N LYS A 190 5.06 -18.43 -0.53
CA LYS A 190 3.73 -17.83 -0.57
C LYS A 190 3.06 -18.54 -1.74
N ARG A 191 1.96 -19.26 -1.46
CA ARG A 191 1.21 -19.97 -2.50
C ARG A 191 1.05 -19.00 -3.66
N PRO A 192 1.30 -19.41 -4.91
CA PRO A 192 1.01 -18.57 -6.05
C PRO A 192 -0.42 -18.05 -5.88
N CYS A 193 -0.56 -16.73 -5.73
CA CYS A 193 -1.85 -16.09 -5.63
C CYS A 193 -2.63 -16.49 -6.90
N PRO A 194 -3.80 -17.14 -6.78
CA PRO A 194 -4.59 -17.52 -7.94
C PRO A 194 -4.80 -16.32 -8.88
N ASP A 195 -4.82 -16.55 -10.20
CA ASP A 195 -4.97 -15.47 -11.18
C ASP A 195 -6.19 -14.57 -10.89
N GLU A 196 -7.28 -15.14 -10.38
CA GLU A 196 -8.48 -14.39 -9.97
C GLU A 196 -8.21 -13.40 -8.82
N ASP A 197 -7.39 -13.79 -7.85
CA ASP A 197 -7.05 -12.93 -6.72
C ASP A 197 -6.09 -11.81 -7.15
N ARG A 198 -5.24 -12.07 -8.16
CA ARG A 198 -4.36 -11.04 -8.76
C ARG A 198 -5.15 -10.02 -9.58
N GLU A 199 -6.13 -10.45 -10.37
CA GLU A 199 -7.04 -9.54 -11.09
C GLU A 199 -7.84 -8.68 -10.09
N GLN A 200 -8.27 -9.28 -8.97
CA GLN A 200 -8.98 -8.55 -7.93
C GLN A 200 -8.08 -7.52 -7.22
N GLN A 201 -6.81 -7.86 -6.95
CA GLN A 201 -5.80 -6.91 -6.47
C GLN A 201 -5.62 -5.72 -7.40
N ASP A 202 -5.49 -5.96 -8.70
CA ASP A 202 -5.34 -4.86 -9.67
C ASP A 202 -6.60 -3.98 -9.75
N LYS A 203 -7.81 -4.55 -9.67
CA LYS A 203 -9.06 -3.78 -9.57
C LYS A 203 -9.11 -2.90 -8.31
N MET A 204 -8.49 -3.33 -7.22
CA MET A 204 -8.52 -2.58 -5.96
C MET A 204 -7.39 -1.56 -5.82
N ARG A 205 -6.38 -1.53 -6.70
CA ARG A 205 -5.28 -0.54 -6.65
C ARG A 205 -5.75 0.91 -6.58
N VAL A 206 -6.91 1.22 -7.16
CA VAL A 206 -7.48 2.59 -7.13
C VAL A 206 -7.74 3.07 -5.70
N PHE A 207 -8.02 2.16 -4.77
CA PHE A 207 -8.29 2.48 -3.37
C PHE A 207 -7.02 2.75 -2.56
N CYS A 208 -5.84 2.40 -3.09
CA CYS A 208 -4.58 2.68 -2.42
C CYS A 208 -4.37 4.19 -2.18
N GLN A 209 -5.02 5.04 -2.98
CA GLN A 209 -4.97 6.49 -2.82
C GLN A 209 -5.71 7.01 -1.58
N PHE A 210 -6.57 6.19 -0.97
CA PHE A 210 -7.48 6.55 0.11
C PHE A 210 -7.32 5.68 1.37
N GLN A 211 -6.60 4.57 1.25
CA GLN A 211 -6.39 3.59 2.33
C GLN A 211 -4.91 3.51 2.67
N SER A 212 -4.59 3.23 3.93
CA SER A 212 -3.22 2.84 4.28
C SER A 212 -2.93 1.44 3.74
N SER A 213 -1.65 1.11 3.59
CA SER A 213 -1.22 -0.24 3.17
C SER A 213 -1.79 -1.33 4.08
N THR A 214 -1.80 -1.10 5.39
CA THR A 214 -2.37 -2.02 6.38
C THR A 214 -3.87 -2.19 6.23
N ASP A 215 -4.63 -1.11 6.01
CA ASP A 215 -6.08 -1.20 5.80
C ASP A 215 -6.39 -1.97 4.52
N HIS A 216 -5.58 -1.77 3.48
CA HIS A 216 -5.72 -2.44 2.21
C HIS A 216 -5.45 -3.96 2.32
N GLU A 217 -4.39 -4.35 3.02
CA GLU A 217 -4.08 -5.77 3.31
C GLU A 217 -5.21 -6.42 4.13
N GLN A 218 -5.69 -5.74 5.19
CA GLN A 218 -6.80 -6.23 6.00
C GLN A 218 -8.09 -6.41 5.20
N LEU A 219 -8.39 -5.51 4.25
CA LEU A 219 -9.54 -5.65 3.37
C LEU A 219 -9.45 -6.94 2.55
N PHE A 220 -8.28 -7.25 2.00
CA PHE A 220 -8.07 -8.49 1.24
C PHE A 220 -8.20 -9.74 2.09
N GLU A 221 -7.59 -9.77 3.28
CA GLU A 221 -7.73 -10.89 4.20
C GLU A 221 -9.19 -11.12 4.60
N ASN A 222 -9.95 -10.04 4.80
CA ASN A 222 -11.36 -10.12 5.13
C ASN A 222 -12.21 -10.64 3.96
N LEU A 223 -11.91 -10.23 2.72
CA LEU A 223 -12.59 -10.73 1.53
C LEU A 223 -12.30 -12.22 1.28
N GLU A 224 -11.06 -12.66 1.47
CA GLU A 224 -10.69 -14.07 1.35
C GLU A 224 -11.37 -14.92 2.44
N ARG A 225 -11.33 -14.45 3.69
CA ARG A 225 -12.03 -15.07 4.81
C ARG A 225 -13.55 -15.14 4.57
N GLU A 226 -14.13 -14.11 3.97
CA GLU A 226 -15.55 -14.13 3.59
C GLU A 226 -15.85 -15.21 2.53
N LYS A 227 -15.01 -15.32 1.48
CA LYS A 227 -15.13 -16.38 0.46
C LYS A 227 -15.07 -17.76 1.11
N GLU A 228 -14.10 -17.99 2.00
CA GLU A 228 -13.93 -19.25 2.73
C GLU A 228 -15.14 -19.58 3.60
N LEU A 229 -15.61 -18.61 4.41
CA LEU A 229 -16.78 -18.79 5.27
C LEU A 229 -18.03 -19.11 4.46
N LYS A 230 -18.25 -18.44 3.32
CA LYS A 230 -19.38 -18.75 2.42
C LYS A 230 -19.29 -20.16 1.84
N ALA A 231 -18.10 -20.59 1.42
CA ALA A 231 -17.87 -21.95 0.94
C ALA A 231 -18.14 -22.97 2.05
N ARG A 232 -17.61 -22.73 3.26
CA ARG A 232 -17.81 -23.59 4.42
C ARG A 232 -19.27 -23.68 4.83
N ILE A 233 -20.01 -22.57 4.84
CA ILE A 233 -21.45 -22.56 5.12
C ILE A 233 -22.19 -23.42 4.09
N LYS A 234 -21.85 -23.30 2.80
CA LYS A 234 -22.45 -24.11 1.73
C LYS A 234 -22.20 -25.60 1.94
N ASP A 235 -21.00 -25.98 2.36
CA ASP A 235 -20.65 -27.36 2.68
C ASP A 235 -21.38 -27.88 3.93
N LEU A 236 -21.42 -27.08 5.01
CA LEU A 236 -22.17 -27.43 6.21
C LEU A 236 -23.67 -27.60 5.94
N MET A 237 -24.25 -26.75 5.09
CA MET A 237 -25.63 -26.90 4.62
C MET A 237 -25.82 -28.19 3.82
N ARG A 238 -24.85 -28.57 2.97
CA ARG A 238 -24.85 -29.83 2.23
C ARG A 238 -24.76 -31.03 3.17
N TYR A 239 -23.87 -31.02 4.16
CA TYR A 239 -23.75 -32.05 5.18
C TYR A 239 -25.03 -32.24 5.99
N ARG A 240 -25.65 -31.13 6.44
CA ARG A 240 -26.94 -31.18 7.13
C ARG A 240 -28.05 -31.78 6.27
N ARG A 241 -28.12 -31.42 4.98
CA ARG A 241 -29.09 -32.03 4.04
C ARG A 241 -28.87 -33.53 3.87
N ASN A 242 -27.62 -33.97 3.98
CA ASN A 242 -27.24 -35.38 3.92
C ASN A 242 -27.32 -36.10 5.28
N GLY A 243 -27.82 -35.44 6.34
CA GLY A 243 -28.06 -36.04 7.65
C GLY A 243 -26.89 -35.95 8.64
N ILE A 244 -25.76 -35.35 8.26
CA ILE A 244 -24.61 -35.13 9.14
C ILE A 244 -24.87 -33.85 9.95
N THR A 245 -25.14 -34.00 11.25
CA THR A 245 -25.56 -32.92 12.15
C THR A 245 -24.60 -32.66 13.31
N LYS A 246 -23.57 -33.51 13.46
CA LYS A 246 -22.49 -33.35 14.44
C LYS A 246 -21.14 -33.45 13.72
N LEU A 247 -20.27 -32.47 13.94
CA LEU A 247 -18.87 -32.54 13.54
C LEU A 247 -18.14 -33.17 14.71
N ASP A 248 -17.81 -34.45 14.61
CA ASP A 248 -17.03 -35.11 15.66
C ASP A 248 -15.57 -34.65 15.52
N GLY A 249 -15.19 -33.66 16.34
CA GLY A 249 -13.85 -33.35 16.87
C GLY A 249 -12.57 -33.43 16.03
N GLY A 250 -12.60 -33.70 14.73
CA GLY A 250 -11.42 -33.88 13.88
C GLY A 250 -11.32 -32.80 12.81
N ASP A 251 -10.15 -32.15 12.77
CA ASP A 251 -9.72 -31.18 11.76
C ASP A 251 -9.99 -31.72 10.33
N VAL A 252 -10.91 -31.09 9.59
CA VAL A 252 -11.20 -31.46 8.20
C VAL A 252 -10.58 -30.41 7.29
N GLY A 253 -9.26 -30.53 7.14
CA GLY A 253 -8.54 -30.02 5.99
C GLY A 253 -9.03 -30.66 4.69
N GLU A 254 -8.85 -29.89 3.62
CA GLU A 254 -9.10 -30.18 2.21
C GLU A 254 -8.97 -31.68 1.84
N GLY A 255 -10.04 -32.33 1.37
CA GLY A 255 -9.88 -33.66 0.76
C GLY A 255 -11.05 -34.63 0.70
N PHE A 256 -12.20 -34.39 1.35
CA PHE A 256 -13.29 -35.39 1.35
C PHE A 256 -14.16 -35.33 0.07
N LYS A 257 -13.59 -35.81 -1.03
CA LYS A 257 -14.31 -36.41 -2.17
C LYS A 257 -14.32 -37.94 -2.08
N GLU A 258 -14.32 -38.50 -0.86
CA GLU A 258 -14.56 -39.92 -0.67
C GLU A 258 -16.06 -40.20 -0.57
N ALA A 259 -16.49 -41.29 -1.18
CA ALA A 259 -17.87 -41.74 -1.18
C ALA A 259 -18.37 -41.79 0.28
N THR A 260 -19.33 -40.92 0.61
CA THR A 260 -19.95 -40.84 1.94
C THR A 260 -20.24 -42.25 2.44
N ASP A 261 -19.49 -42.74 3.43
CA ASP A 261 -19.74 -44.05 4.01
C ASP A 261 -21.08 -43.98 4.74
N ILE A 262 -22.12 -44.57 4.12
CA ILE A 262 -23.47 -44.54 4.69
C ILE A 262 -23.64 -45.55 5.83
N SER A 263 -22.65 -46.42 6.08
CA SER A 263 -22.77 -47.52 7.07
C SER A 263 -22.93 -47.01 8.50
N THR A 264 -22.37 -45.84 8.79
CA THR A 264 -22.45 -45.16 10.09
C THR A 264 -23.70 -44.29 10.25
N MET A 265 -24.52 -44.17 9.20
CA MET A 265 -25.67 -43.27 9.19
C MET A 265 -26.92 -43.89 9.84
N LEU A 266 -27.74 -43.03 10.44
CA LEU A 266 -29.00 -43.43 11.03
C LEU A 266 -29.90 -44.14 10.01
N SER A 267 -30.56 -45.21 10.45
CA SER A 267 -31.43 -46.07 9.65
C SER A 267 -30.74 -46.93 8.59
N TYR A 268 -29.40 -47.01 8.57
CA TYR A 268 -28.66 -47.90 7.66
C TYR A 268 -29.07 -49.37 7.81
N GLU A 269 -29.24 -49.83 9.06
CA GLU A 269 -29.61 -51.21 9.35
C GLU A 269 -31.01 -51.61 8.84
N LEU A 270 -31.88 -50.63 8.57
CA LEU A 270 -33.23 -50.86 8.04
C LEU A 270 -33.25 -51.07 6.52
N LEU A 271 -32.12 -50.86 5.83
CA LEU A 271 -32.00 -51.06 4.39
C LEU A 271 -31.55 -52.49 4.06
N SER A 272 -32.11 -53.06 3.00
CA SER A 272 -31.58 -54.28 2.38
C SER A 272 -30.25 -54.02 1.67
N GLU A 273 -29.47 -55.07 1.40
CA GLU A 273 -28.17 -54.94 0.74
C GLU A 273 -28.24 -54.22 -0.63
N LYS A 274 -29.32 -54.45 -1.39
CA LYS A 274 -29.57 -53.77 -2.67
C LYS A 274 -29.82 -52.27 -2.47
N GLU A 275 -30.58 -51.90 -1.43
CA GLU A 275 -30.88 -50.52 -1.10
C GLU A 275 -29.65 -49.79 -0.54
N ARG A 276 -28.82 -50.47 0.26
CA ARG A 276 -27.53 -49.96 0.76
C ARG A 276 -26.60 -49.63 -0.42
N LYS A 277 -26.39 -50.58 -1.35
CA LYS A 277 -25.57 -50.36 -2.56
C LYS A 277 -26.11 -49.20 -3.40
N LEU A 278 -27.42 -49.11 -3.55
CA LEU A 278 -28.07 -48.04 -4.31
C LEU A 278 -27.85 -46.66 -3.64
N CYS A 279 -28.07 -46.55 -2.33
CA CYS A 279 -27.84 -45.33 -1.55
C CYS A 279 -26.37 -44.90 -1.60
N GLN A 280 -25.43 -45.84 -1.46
CA GLN A 280 -23.99 -45.59 -1.53
C GLN A 280 -23.60 -45.03 -2.91
N SER A 281 -24.11 -45.65 -3.99
CA SER A 281 -23.82 -45.23 -5.37
C SER A 281 -24.41 -43.87 -5.75
N MET A 282 -25.39 -43.38 -4.99
CA MET A 282 -26.04 -42.07 -5.20
C MET A 282 -25.62 -41.04 -4.16
N GLY A 283 -24.89 -41.43 -3.12
CA GLY A 283 -24.53 -40.57 -1.99
C GLY A 283 -25.75 -40.05 -1.20
N ILE A 284 -26.80 -40.86 -1.07
CA ILE A 284 -28.04 -40.49 -0.37
C ILE A 284 -28.08 -41.18 1.00
N SER A 285 -28.53 -40.46 2.04
CA SER A 285 -28.62 -41.04 3.37
C SER A 285 -29.72 -42.12 3.47
N PRO A 286 -29.51 -43.18 4.25
CA PRO A 286 -30.52 -44.24 4.47
C PRO A 286 -31.86 -43.71 4.97
N THR A 287 -31.83 -42.76 5.92
CA THR A 287 -33.04 -42.12 6.45
C THR A 287 -33.82 -41.39 5.36
N TYR A 288 -33.13 -40.68 4.45
CA TYR A 288 -33.77 -39.97 3.36
C TYR A 288 -34.37 -40.95 2.33
N TYR A 289 -33.65 -42.04 2.01
CA TYR A 289 -34.16 -43.11 1.14
C TYR A 289 -35.42 -43.76 1.71
N ILE A 290 -35.44 -44.11 3.00
CA ILE A 290 -36.59 -44.72 3.67
C ILE A 290 -37.78 -43.76 3.68
N THR A 291 -37.55 -42.48 3.93
CA THR A 291 -38.60 -41.46 3.87
C THR A 291 -39.21 -41.39 2.47
N PHE A 292 -38.36 -41.34 1.44
CA PHE A 292 -38.80 -41.34 0.04
C PHE A 292 -39.59 -42.61 -0.32
N LYS A 293 -39.06 -43.78 0.05
CA LYS A 293 -39.74 -45.08 -0.10
C LYS A 293 -41.11 -45.07 0.57
N THR A 294 -41.19 -44.60 1.81
CA THR A 294 -42.44 -44.56 2.59
C THR A 294 -43.48 -43.67 1.92
N VAL A 295 -43.09 -42.49 1.43
CA VAL A 295 -44.01 -41.57 0.73
C VAL A 295 -44.53 -42.20 -0.56
N VAL A 296 -43.65 -42.78 -1.38
CA VAL A 296 -44.03 -43.42 -2.66
C VAL A 296 -44.98 -44.60 -2.43
N LEU A 297 -44.66 -45.49 -1.49
CA LEU A 297 -45.48 -46.67 -1.23
C LEU A 297 -46.83 -46.33 -0.61
N LYS A 298 -46.89 -45.31 0.26
CA LYS A 298 -48.16 -44.80 0.80
C LYS A 298 -49.05 -44.23 -0.31
N ASP A 299 -48.50 -43.42 -1.21
CA ASP A 299 -49.23 -42.88 -2.36
C ASP A 299 -49.79 -44.00 -3.25
N GLN A 300 -48.96 -45.00 -3.57
CA GLN A 300 -49.37 -46.16 -4.39
C GLN A 300 -50.45 -47.00 -3.71
N ALA A 301 -50.33 -47.24 -2.40
CA ALA A 301 -51.35 -47.95 -1.64
C ALA A 301 -52.69 -47.19 -1.61
N GLN A 302 -52.65 -45.85 -1.52
CA GLN A 302 -53.83 -45.00 -1.56
C GLN A 302 -54.51 -45.02 -2.94
N ARG A 303 -53.73 -44.98 -4.03
CA ARG A 303 -54.23 -45.12 -5.41
C ARG A 303 -54.91 -46.47 -5.67
N ARG A 304 -54.40 -47.56 -5.09
CA ARG A 304 -55.04 -48.88 -5.20
C ARG A 304 -56.39 -48.97 -4.49
N ARG A 305 -56.59 -48.19 -3.42
CA ARG A 305 -57.85 -48.16 -2.65
C ARG A 305 -58.91 -47.22 -3.25
N GLN A 306 -58.48 -46.14 -3.89
CA GLN A 306 -59.34 -45.12 -4.47
C GLN A 306 -59.11 -45.13 -5.98
N GLY A 307 -59.92 -45.87 -6.75
CA GLY A 307 -59.78 -46.05 -8.21
C GLY A 307 -60.04 -44.79 -9.06
N SER A 308 -59.50 -43.64 -8.66
CA SER A 308 -59.68 -42.30 -9.25
C SER A 308 -58.32 -41.62 -9.45
N PRO A 309 -58.13 -40.75 -10.47
CA PRO A 309 -56.82 -40.19 -10.77
C PRO A 309 -56.43 -39.15 -9.71
N SER A 310 -55.70 -39.59 -8.68
CA SER A 310 -55.08 -38.68 -7.71
C SER A 310 -54.07 -37.76 -8.41
N PRO A 311 -53.88 -36.53 -7.93
CA PRO A 311 -52.96 -35.56 -8.52
C PRO A 311 -51.55 -36.15 -8.72
N LYS A 312 -50.83 -35.63 -9.73
CA LYS A 312 -49.47 -36.06 -10.08
C LYS A 312 -48.63 -36.21 -8.81
N PHE A 313 -48.06 -37.40 -8.60
CA PHE A 313 -47.16 -37.70 -7.50
C PHE A 313 -46.12 -36.58 -7.33
N ARG A 314 -46.12 -35.93 -6.16
CA ARG A 314 -45.10 -34.94 -5.81
C ARG A 314 -44.03 -35.64 -5.00
N SER A 315 -42.88 -35.88 -5.62
CA SER A 315 -41.69 -36.37 -4.93
C SER A 315 -41.33 -35.45 -3.75
N PRO A 316 -40.88 -35.99 -2.61
CA PRO A 316 -40.31 -35.20 -1.52
C PRO A 316 -39.24 -34.22 -2.03
N SER A 317 -39.34 -32.96 -1.62
CA SER A 317 -38.40 -31.90 -1.98
C SER A 317 -37.03 -32.16 -1.36
N GLY A 318 -35.96 -32.10 -2.18
CA GLY A 318 -34.58 -32.24 -1.70
C GLY A 318 -33.73 -33.23 -2.49
N LEU A 319 -34.34 -34.07 -3.34
CA LEU A 319 -33.63 -35.00 -4.22
C LEU A 319 -33.60 -34.46 -5.64
N ASP A 320 -32.44 -34.57 -6.30
CA ASP A 320 -32.36 -34.21 -7.72
C ASP A 320 -33.19 -35.15 -8.60
N LYS A 321 -33.50 -34.71 -9.83
CA LYS A 321 -34.34 -35.45 -10.78
C LYS A 321 -33.69 -36.75 -11.28
N SER A 322 -32.37 -36.89 -11.19
CA SER A 322 -31.64 -38.08 -11.65
C SER A 322 -31.74 -39.20 -10.63
N ASN A 323 -31.38 -38.89 -9.38
CA ASN A 323 -31.48 -39.76 -8.22
C ASN A 323 -32.93 -40.18 -7.96
N SER A 324 -33.89 -39.28 -8.10
CA SER A 324 -35.33 -39.61 -8.01
C SER A 324 -35.74 -40.67 -9.02
N ARG A 325 -35.30 -40.55 -10.29
CA ARG A 325 -35.61 -41.54 -11.33
C ARG A 325 -34.98 -42.89 -11.03
N ARG A 326 -33.71 -42.92 -10.60
CA ARG A 326 -33.02 -44.17 -10.24
C ARG A 326 -33.71 -44.93 -9.11
N ILE A 327 -34.17 -44.22 -8.07
CA ILE A 327 -34.92 -44.84 -6.96
C ILE A 327 -36.27 -45.40 -7.45
N LEU A 328 -37.01 -44.63 -8.24
CA LEU A 328 -38.30 -45.08 -8.78
C LEU A 328 -38.13 -46.30 -9.71
N SER A 329 -37.10 -46.31 -10.55
CA SER A 329 -36.76 -47.49 -11.37
C SER A 329 -36.44 -48.70 -10.51
N HIS A 330 -35.72 -48.53 -9.39
CA HIS A 330 -35.46 -49.62 -8.45
C HIS A 330 -36.75 -50.16 -7.81
N PHE A 331 -37.69 -49.29 -7.44
CA PHE A 331 -38.99 -49.71 -6.90
C PHE A 331 -39.83 -50.47 -7.93
N ALA A 332 -39.83 -50.03 -9.19
CA ALA A 332 -40.53 -50.70 -10.27
C ALA A 332 -39.93 -52.09 -10.53
N ASN A 333 -38.59 -52.18 -10.61
CA ASN A 333 -37.87 -53.44 -10.80
C ASN A 333 -38.03 -54.40 -9.62
N SER A 334 -38.28 -53.87 -8.41
CA SER A 334 -38.55 -54.66 -7.21
C SER A 334 -40.04 -55.04 -7.07
N GLY A 335 -40.89 -54.63 -8.03
CA GLY A 335 -42.32 -54.92 -8.05
C GLY A 335 -43.14 -54.12 -7.04
N TRP A 336 -42.58 -53.09 -6.42
CA TRP A 336 -43.26 -52.31 -5.38
C TRP A 336 -44.21 -51.25 -5.94
N ILE A 337 -43.90 -50.76 -7.14
CA ILE A 337 -44.74 -49.82 -7.89
C ILE A 337 -44.92 -50.33 -9.32
N SER A 338 -46.02 -49.96 -9.97
CA SER A 338 -46.18 -50.24 -11.39
C SER A 338 -45.13 -49.48 -12.19
N ALA A 339 -44.49 -50.15 -13.16
CA ALA A 339 -43.64 -49.48 -14.13
C ALA A 339 -44.51 -48.48 -14.90
N ASN A 340 -44.05 -47.23 -14.98
CA ASN A 340 -44.77 -46.12 -15.58
C ASN A 340 -44.03 -45.61 -16.81
#